data_AF-A0A838K357-F1
#
_entry.id   AF-A0A838K357-F1
#
_cell.length_a   1.000
_cell.length_b   1.000
_cell.length_c   1.000
_cell.angle_alpha   90.00
_cell.angle_beta   90.00
_cell.angle_gamma   90.00
#
_symmetry.space_group_name_H-M   'P 1'
#
loop_
_entity.id
_entity.type
_entity.pdbx_description
1 polymer ?
#
loop_
_entity_poly.entity_id
_entity_poly.type
_entity_poly.pdbx_seq_one_letter_code
_entity_poly.pdbx_strand_id
1 'polypeptide(L)'
;MILFVAFALATLSVPLAGGHLSALSRLQLRSTWLVLVALLVQVVVISVVADVIAAALLAVVHVASYLLAVAFLVLNRREPGVMLTGSGGLLNLAAIMANSGVMPASPRALERASR
;
A
#
# COMPACT_ATOMS: atom_id res chain seq x y z
N MET A 1 12.53 10.71 -1.37
CA MET A 1 12.57 11.95 -0.55
C MET A 1 11.26 12.18 0.19
N ILE A 2 10.11 12.31 -0.49
CA ILE A 2 8.80 12.60 0.14
C ILE A 2 8.43 11.62 1.26
N LEU A 3 8.60 10.31 1.03
CA LEU A 3 8.26 9.30 2.03
C LEU A 3 9.03 9.50 3.36
N PHE A 4 10.34 9.78 3.29
CA PHE A 4 11.16 10.04 4.48
C PHE A 4 10.72 11.31 5.21
N VAL A 5 10.42 12.37 4.48
CA VAL A 5 9.93 13.63 5.06
C VAL A 5 8.57 13.41 5.72
N ALA A 6 7.63 12.76 5.03
CA ALA A 6 6.31 12.44 5.58
C ALA A 6 6.40 11.55 6.82
N PHE A 7 7.28 10.53 6.80
CA PHE A 7 7.53 9.67 7.96
C PHE A 7 8.13 10.44 9.14
N ALA A 8 9.10 11.34 8.89
CA ALA A 8 9.68 12.18 9.91
C ALA A 8 8.64 13.12 10.52
N LEU A 9 7.84 13.79 9.69
CA LEU A 9 6.75 14.66 10.15
C LEU A 9 5.69 13.89 10.95
N ALA A 10 5.28 12.71 10.49
CA ALA A 10 4.32 11.85 11.18
C ALA A 10 4.87 11.34 12.53
N THR A 11 6.17 11.08 12.63
CA THR A 11 6.80 10.64 13.87
C THR A 11 6.96 11.79 14.86
N LEU A 12 7.40 12.96 14.37
CA LEU A 12 7.59 14.17 15.17
C LEU A 12 6.26 14.77 15.66
N SER A 13 5.19 14.62 14.89
CA SER A 13 3.87 15.12 15.30
C SER A 13 3.35 14.42 16.55
N VAL A 14 3.74 13.18 16.81
CA VAL A 14 3.29 12.41 17.99
C VAL A 14 3.65 13.10 19.32
N PRO A 15 4.94 13.34 19.65
CA PRO A 15 5.28 14.05 20.89
C PRO A 15 4.85 15.51 20.87
N LEU A 16 4.85 16.19 19.71
CA LEU A 16 4.41 17.57 19.59
C LEU A 16 2.91 17.75 19.89
N ALA A 17 2.10 16.72 19.62
CA ALA A 17 0.69 16.66 19.98
C ALA A 17 0.44 16.08 21.39
N GLY A 18 1.49 15.87 22.20
CA GLY A 18 1.39 15.29 23.55
C GLY A 18 1.17 13.78 23.59
N GLY A 19 1.35 13.08 22.47
CA GLY A 19 1.22 11.63 22.37
C GLY A 19 2.52 10.86 22.67
N HIS A 20 2.40 9.53 22.74
CA HIS A 20 3.53 8.62 22.93
C HIS A 20 3.56 7.55 21.86
N LEU A 21 4.72 7.35 21.23
CA LEU A 21 4.92 6.29 20.22
C LEU A 21 4.69 4.88 20.77
N SER A 22 4.87 4.69 22.09
CA SER A 22 4.55 3.44 22.78
C SER A 22 3.07 3.07 22.70
N ALA A 23 2.17 3.99 22.36
CA ALA A 23 0.77 3.66 22.10
C ALA A 23 0.60 2.70 20.92
N LEU A 24 1.55 2.67 19.97
CA LEU A 24 1.53 1.72 18.85
C LEU A 24 1.64 0.26 19.32
N SER A 25 2.27 -0.02 20.47
CA SER A 25 2.35 -1.40 21.00
C SER A 25 1.02 -1.92 21.54
N ARG A 26 0.03 -1.02 21.72
CA ARG A 26 -1.32 -1.38 22.16
C ARG A 26 -2.23 -1.79 21.02
N LEU A 27 -1.81 -1.59 19.76
CA LEU A 27 -2.59 -1.99 18.59
C LEU A 27 -2.70 -3.51 18.52
N GLN A 28 -3.93 -4.00 18.45
CA GLN A 28 -4.20 -5.44 18.37
C GLN A 28 -4.51 -5.83 16.93
N LEU A 29 -3.47 -5.80 16.09
CA LEU A 29 -3.60 -6.19 14.69
C LEU A 29 -3.80 -7.70 14.58
N ARG A 30 -4.97 -8.09 14.08
CA ARG A 30 -5.37 -9.46 13.79
C ARG A 30 -4.95 -9.84 12.38
N SER A 31 -4.53 -11.10 12.20
CA SER A 31 -4.21 -11.66 10.88
C SER A 31 -3.15 -10.87 10.10
N THR A 32 -2.12 -10.36 10.76
CA THR A 32 -1.00 -9.62 10.13
C THR A 32 -0.33 -10.40 9.00
N TRP A 33 -0.38 -11.73 9.05
CA TRP A 33 0.09 -12.60 7.97
C TRP A 33 -0.58 -12.30 6.63
N LEU A 34 -1.82 -11.80 6.58
CA LEU A 34 -2.50 -11.44 5.33
C LEU A 34 -1.74 -10.37 4.56
N VAL A 35 -1.24 -9.33 5.25
CA VAL A 35 -0.45 -8.26 4.62
C VAL A 35 0.92 -8.76 4.23
N LEU A 36 1.55 -9.61 5.06
CA LEU A 36 2.85 -10.19 4.74
C LEU A 36 2.77 -11.10 3.50
N VAL A 37 1.73 -11.92 3.39
CA VAL A 37 1.47 -12.75 2.20
C VAL A 37 1.14 -11.87 1.00
N ALA A 38 0.29 -10.84 1.15
CA ALA A 38 -0.01 -9.91 0.07
C ALA A 38 1.26 -9.26 -0.49
N LEU A 39 2.13 -8.78 0.41
CA LEU A 39 3.42 -8.17 0.06
C LEU A 39 4.35 -9.18 -0.63
N LEU A 40 4.48 -10.38 -0.08
CA LEU A 40 5.32 -11.43 -0.67
C LEU A 40 4.85 -11.78 -2.07
N VAL A 41 3.53 -11.97 -2.26
CA VAL A 41 2.94 -12.24 -3.57
C VAL A 41 3.23 -11.08 -4.53
N GLN A 42 3.04 -9.83 -4.12
CA GLN A 42 3.38 -8.67 -4.96
C GLN A 42 4.86 -8.67 -5.37
N VAL A 43 5.79 -8.89 -4.44
CA VAL A 43 7.22 -8.92 -4.75
C VAL A 43 7.54 -10.04 -5.74
N VAL A 44 7.03 -11.26 -5.51
CA VAL A 44 7.29 -12.40 -6.40
C VAL A 44 6.72 -12.14 -7.79
N VAL A 45 5.46 -11.71 -7.86
CA VAL A 45 4.74 -11.53 -9.13
C VAL A 45 5.32 -10.38 -9.94
N ILE A 46 5.77 -9.29 -9.31
CA ILE A 46 6.36 -8.13 -9.98
C ILE A 46 7.84 -8.36 -10.33
N SER A 47 8.62 -8.96 -9.43
CA SER A 47 10.09 -8.93 -9.53
C SER A 47 10.75 -10.25 -9.88
N VAL A 48 10.05 -11.39 -9.76
CA VAL A 48 10.66 -12.71 -9.94
C VAL A 48 10.09 -13.45 -11.14
N VAL A 49 8.76 -13.44 -11.30
CA VAL A 49 8.08 -14.30 -12.29
C VAL A 49 7.33 -13.51 -13.37
N ALA A 50 7.53 -12.19 -13.43
CA ALA A 50 6.81 -11.30 -14.34
C ALA A 50 6.90 -11.72 -15.81
N ASP A 51 8.08 -12.19 -16.24
CA ASP A 51 8.33 -12.59 -17.64
C ASP A 51 8.16 -14.09 -17.90
N VAL A 52 7.87 -14.88 -16.86
CA VAL A 52 7.83 -16.35 -16.92
C VAL A 52 6.39 -16.88 -16.99
N ILE A 53 5.44 -16.14 -16.40
CA ILE A 53 4.04 -16.57 -16.25
C ILE A 53 3.13 -15.80 -17.22
N ALA A 54 2.07 -16.45 -17.69
CA ALA A 54 1.06 -15.82 -18.54
C ALA A 54 0.48 -14.55 -17.90
N ALA A 55 0.42 -13.47 -18.67
CA ALA A 55 -0.03 -12.15 -18.20
C ALA A 55 -1.41 -12.15 -17.53
N ALA A 56 -2.35 -12.96 -18.04
CA ALA A 56 -3.69 -13.09 -17.44
C ALA A 56 -3.62 -13.66 -16.02
N LEU A 57 -2.81 -14.71 -15.79
CA LEU A 57 -2.63 -15.29 -14.46
C LEU A 57 -1.92 -14.30 -13.53
N LEU A 58 -0.89 -13.60 -14.04
CA LEU A 58 -0.18 -12.56 -13.32
C LEU A 58 -1.14 -11.46 -12.80
N ALA A 59 -2.07 -11.03 -13.66
CA ALA A 59 -3.10 -10.04 -13.32
C ALA A 59 -4.08 -10.56 -12.26
N VAL A 60 -4.57 -11.81 -12.39
CA VAL A 60 -5.46 -12.41 -11.38
C VAL A 60 -4.77 -12.50 -10.02
N VAL A 61 -3.53 -12.98 -9.97
CA VAL A 61 -2.78 -13.09 -8.72
C VAL A 61 -2.49 -11.72 -8.10
N HIS A 62 -2.18 -10.71 -8.92
CA HIS A 62 -2.06 -9.32 -8.48
C HIS A 62 -3.35 -8.80 -7.82
N VAL A 63 -4.49 -8.99 -8.46
CA VAL A 63 -5.78 -8.56 -7.90
C VAL A 63 -6.09 -9.32 -6.61
N ALA A 64 -5.81 -10.63 -6.58
CA ALA A 64 -5.98 -11.44 -5.38
C ALA A 64 -5.13 -10.96 -4.20
N SER A 65 -3.89 -10.48 -4.43
CA SER A 65 -3.06 -9.94 -3.34
C SER A 65 -3.65 -8.64 -2.76
N TYR A 66 -4.29 -7.80 -3.57
CA TYR A 66 -5.02 -6.64 -3.07
C TYR A 66 -6.22 -7.02 -2.20
N LEU A 67 -6.93 -8.10 -2.55
CA LEU A 67 -8.04 -8.60 -1.72
C LEU A 67 -7.57 -9.05 -0.34
N LEU A 68 -6.38 -9.63 -0.22
CA LEU A 68 -5.78 -9.96 1.08
C LEU A 68 -5.52 -8.71 1.94
N ALA A 69 -5.02 -7.64 1.33
CA ALA A 69 -4.81 -6.36 2.01
C ALA A 69 -6.15 -5.73 2.45
N VAL A 70 -7.17 -5.76 1.59
CA VAL A 70 -8.53 -5.30 1.96
C VAL A 70 -9.11 -6.14 3.09
N ALA A 71 -8.95 -7.46 3.05
CA ALA A 71 -9.39 -8.34 4.13
C ALA A 71 -8.73 -7.98 5.46
N PHE A 72 -7.42 -7.72 5.47
CA PHE A 72 -6.71 -7.24 6.65
C PHE A 72 -7.31 -5.92 7.19
N LEU A 73 -7.57 -4.93 6.32
CA LEU A 73 -8.17 -3.66 6.71
C LEU A 73 -9.57 -3.86 7.33
N VAL A 74 -10.40 -4.71 6.72
CA VAL A 74 -11.76 -4.98 7.22
C VAL A 74 -11.74 -5.69 8.57
N LEU A 75 -10.85 -6.66 8.75
CA LEU A 75 -10.68 -7.38 10.02
C LEU A 75 -10.18 -6.48 11.15
N ASN A 76 -9.46 -5.41 10.82
CA ASN A 76 -8.85 -4.47 11.78
C ASN A 76 -9.49 -3.07 11.77
N ARG A 77 -10.66 -2.89 11.16
CA ARG A 77 -11.30 -1.57 10.96
C ARG A 77 -11.62 -0.79 12.25
N ARG A 78 -11.61 -1.46 13.40
CA ARG A 78 -11.86 -0.85 14.72
C ARG A 78 -10.57 -0.31 15.35
N GLU A 79 -9.41 -0.74 14.88
CA GLU A 79 -8.12 -0.28 15.39
C GLU A 79 -7.84 1.14 14.88
N PRO A 80 -7.31 2.03 15.74
CA PRO A 80 -6.96 3.40 15.36
C PRO A 80 -6.02 3.44 14.14
N GLY A 81 -6.30 4.34 13.20
CA GLY A 81 -5.46 4.56 12.01
C GLY A 81 -5.67 3.57 10.87
N VAL A 82 -6.22 2.38 11.09
CA VAL A 82 -6.40 1.37 10.02
C VAL A 82 -7.31 1.86 8.91
N MET A 83 -8.44 2.48 9.25
CA MET A 83 -9.35 3.06 8.24
C MET A 83 -8.75 4.28 7.54
N LEU A 84 -7.85 5.02 8.19
CA LEU A 84 -7.12 6.12 7.56
C LEU A 84 -6.10 5.58 6.53
N THR A 85 -5.44 4.46 6.83
CA THR A 85 -4.59 3.77 5.85
C THR A 85 -5.41 3.28 4.66
N GLY A 86 -6.58 2.68 4.93
CA GLY A 86 -7.51 2.25 3.90
C GLY A 86 -8.00 3.40 3.01
N SER A 87 -8.34 4.54 3.60
CA SER A 87 -8.76 5.72 2.82
C SER A 87 -7.64 6.28 1.95
N GLY A 88 -6.38 6.25 2.42
CA GLY A 88 -5.21 6.56 1.58
C GLY A 88 -5.12 5.66 0.34
N GLY A 89 -5.36 4.37 0.51
CA GLY A 89 -5.45 3.41 -0.61
C GLY A 89 -6.59 3.73 -1.57
N LEU A 90 -7.77 4.08 -1.05
CA LEU A 90 -8.93 4.48 -1.88
C LEU A 90 -8.66 5.77 -2.66
N LEU A 91 -7.98 6.75 -2.06
CA LEU A 91 -7.57 7.97 -2.73
C LEU A 91 -6.56 7.68 -3.85
N ASN A 92 -5.63 6.75 -3.63
CA ASN A 92 -4.71 6.30 -4.68
C ASN A 92 -5.46 5.64 -5.84
N LEU A 93 -6.41 4.75 -5.54
CA LEU A 93 -7.26 4.14 -6.55
C LEU A 93 -8.07 5.17 -7.33
N ALA A 94 -8.65 6.16 -6.64
CA ALA A 94 -9.39 7.25 -7.28
C ALA A 94 -8.50 8.03 -8.26
N ALA A 95 -7.24 8.30 -7.91
CA ALA A 95 -6.29 8.95 -8.79
C ALA A 95 -5.95 8.11 -10.04
N ILE A 96 -5.79 6.79 -9.89
CA ILE A 96 -5.57 5.87 -11.02
C ILE A 96 -6.79 5.86 -11.95
N MET A 97 -7.99 5.73 -11.39
CA MET A 97 -9.23 5.71 -12.17
C MET A 97 -9.48 7.02 -12.90
N ALA A 98 -9.17 8.16 -12.25
CA ALA A 98 -9.22 9.48 -12.89
C ALA A 98 -8.19 9.64 -14.01
N ASN A 99 -7.11 8.86 -13.99
CA ASN A 99 -6.04 8.84 -14.99
C ASN A 99 -6.15 7.62 -15.92
N SER A 100 -7.37 7.35 -16.41
CA SER A 100 -7.67 6.30 -17.39
C SER A 100 -7.25 4.88 -16.97
N GLY A 101 -7.21 4.61 -15.67
CA GLY A 101 -6.81 3.31 -15.13
C GLY A 101 -5.29 3.10 -15.09
N VAL A 102 -4.48 4.11 -15.39
CA VAL A 102 -3.02 4.06 -15.37
C VAL A 102 -2.49 4.91 -14.22
N MET A 103 -1.40 4.48 -13.59
CA MET A 103 -0.74 5.26 -12.54
C MET A 103 -0.35 6.66 -13.08
N PRO A 104 -0.76 7.76 -12.43
CA PRO A 104 -0.37 9.11 -12.86
C PRO A 104 1.15 9.26 -12.84
N ALA A 105 1.73 9.54 -14.01
CA ALA A 105 3.17 9.73 -14.18
C ALA A 105 3.44 11.03 -14.93
N SER A 106 4.47 11.76 -14.50
CA SER A 106 4.88 12.98 -15.21
C SER A 106 5.41 12.64 -16.61
N PRO A 107 5.27 13.51 -17.62
CA PRO A 107 5.78 13.26 -18.97
C PRO A 107 7.28 12.91 -18.99
N ARG A 108 8.08 13.60 -18.17
CA ARG A 108 9.52 13.32 -18.01
C ARG A 108 9.82 11.91 -17.47
N ALA A 109 8.92 11.34 -16.66
CA ALA A 109 9.07 9.98 -16.16
C ALA A 109 8.78 8.95 -17.25
N LEU A 110 7.75 9.20 -18.07
CA LEU A 110 7.43 8.37 -19.23
C LEU A 110 8.55 8.38 -20.27
N GLU A 111 9.12 9.56 -20.58
CA GLU A 111 10.27 9.69 -21.50
C GLU A 111 11.53 8.93 -21.05
N ARG A 112 11.72 8.78 -19.73
CA ARG A 112 12.85 8.02 -19.18
C ARG A 112 12.58 6.51 -19.14
N ALA A 113 11.32 6.11 -19.07
CA ALA A 113 10.92 4.70 -19.05
C ALA A 113 10.82 4.09 -20.46
N SER A 114 10.70 4.92 -21.50
CA SER A 114 10.69 4.50 -22.91
C SER A 114 12.08 4.41 -23.56
N ARG A 115 13.15 4.66 -22.79
CA ARG A 115 14.55 4.46 -23.19
C ARG A 115 15.12 3.25 -22.49
#